data_AF-A0A1G3A6V3-F1
#
_entry.id   AF-A0A1G3A6V3-F1
#
_cell.length_a   1.000
_cell.length_b   1.000
_cell.length_c   1.000
_cell.angle_alpha   90.00
_cell.angle_beta   90.00
_cell.angle_gamma   90.00
#
_symmetry.space_group_name_H-M   'P 1'
#
loop_
_entity.id
_entity.type
_entity.pdbx_description
1 polymer ?
#
loop_
_entity_poly.entity_id
_entity_poly.type
_entity_poly.pdbx_seq_one_letter_code
_entity_poly.pdbx_strand_id
1 'polypeptide(L)'
;MIQTYPLPKLDDLQFVPRANQYEEKRQRFLELLARLAPGITQIQFEPAVESDALKRLTDDWQQRVWEAQLLADAVVREALQGEPFMLTSWKEMMRRFEGRGTEEQGTARGTKE
;
A
#
# COMPACT_ATOMS: atom_id res chain seq x y z
N MET A 1 -0.05 -23.84 -7.65
CA MET A 1 -1.19 -23.38 -6.82
C MET A 1 -1.12 -21.91 -6.35
N ILE A 2 -0.02 -21.16 -6.47
CA ILE A 2 -0.11 -19.68 -6.47
C ILE A 2 0.23 -19.08 -7.85
N GLN A 3 1.13 -19.74 -8.58
CA GLN A 3 1.51 -19.36 -9.94
C GLN A 3 0.32 -19.33 -10.90
N THR A 4 -0.62 -20.27 -10.75
CA THR A 4 -1.83 -20.40 -11.58
C THR A 4 -3.02 -19.58 -11.06
N TYR A 5 -2.86 -18.77 -10.01
CA TYR A 5 -3.96 -17.96 -9.51
C TYR A 5 -4.27 -16.84 -10.51
N PRO A 6 -5.53 -16.69 -10.95
CA PRO A 6 -5.86 -15.85 -12.10
C PRO A 6 -6.04 -14.36 -11.75
N LEU A 7 -6.17 -14.01 -10.46
CA LEU A 7 -6.37 -12.62 -10.04
C LEU A 7 -5.02 -11.93 -9.77
N PRO A 8 -5.00 -10.58 -9.71
CA PRO A 8 -3.82 -9.83 -9.32
C PRO A 8 -3.17 -10.38 -8.05
N LYS A 9 -1.85 -10.44 -8.06
CA LYS A 9 -1.01 -10.89 -6.93
C LYS A 9 -0.26 -9.68 -6.41
N LEU A 10 -0.01 -9.68 -5.11
CA LEU A 10 0.95 -8.75 -4.52
C LEU A 10 2.36 -9.19 -4.95
N ASP A 11 3.17 -8.23 -5.38
CA ASP A 11 4.60 -8.43 -5.62
C ASP A 11 5.38 -8.30 -4.31
N ASP A 12 4.87 -7.51 -3.36
CA ASP A 12 5.49 -7.28 -2.06
C ASP A 12 4.47 -7.02 -0.95
N LEU A 13 4.83 -7.44 0.28
CA LEU A 13 4.09 -7.18 1.50
C LEU A 13 5.06 -6.61 2.54
N GLN A 14 4.83 -5.37 2.93
CA GLN A 14 5.65 -4.63 3.88
C GLN A 14 4.84 -4.24 5.12
N PHE A 15 5.55 -3.97 6.20
CA PHE A 15 4.98 -3.48 7.46
C PHE A 15 5.63 -2.14 7.77
N VAL A 16 4.89 -1.22 8.41
CA VAL A 16 5.47 0.06 8.84
C VAL A 16 6.62 -0.23 9.82
N PRO A 17 7.82 0.33 9.61
CA PRO A 17 8.93 0.13 10.52
C PRO A 17 8.61 0.63 11.93
N ARG A 18 9.13 -0.09 12.94
CA ARG A 18 9.14 0.40 14.32
C ARG A 18 10.26 1.42 14.51
N ALA A 19 10.10 2.30 15.49
CA ALA A 19 11.10 3.28 15.88
C ALA A 19 10.98 3.63 17.36
N ASN A 20 11.94 4.36 17.92
CA ASN A 20 11.90 4.83 19.30
C ASN A 20 11.39 6.27 19.42
N GLN A 21 11.32 6.99 18.29
CA GLN A 21 10.81 8.36 18.19
C GLN A 21 9.99 8.50 16.91
N TYR A 22 9.07 9.47 16.89
CA TYR A 22 8.20 9.69 15.74
C TYR A 22 8.99 10.08 14.48
N GLU A 23 9.97 10.98 14.62
CA GLU A 23 10.80 11.48 13.53
C GLU A 23 11.59 10.34 12.86
N GLU A 24 12.12 9.43 13.68
CA GLU A 24 12.78 8.21 13.21
C GLU A 24 11.79 7.28 12.49
N LYS A 25 10.56 7.14 12.98
CA LYS A 25 9.52 6.33 12.31
C LYS A 25 9.18 6.88 10.93
N ARG A 26 8.98 8.20 10.85
CA ARG A 26 8.74 8.89 9.57
C ARG A 26 9.89 8.68 8.61
N GLN A 27 11.13 8.88 9.07
CA GLN A 27 12.31 8.71 8.24
C GLN A 27 12.43 7.27 7.72
N ARG A 28 12.28 6.26 8.58
CA ARG A 28 12.30 4.85 8.17
C ARG A 28 11.18 4.48 7.22
N PHE A 29 10.00 5.10 7.34
CA PHE A 29 8.92 4.90 6.39
C PHE A 29 9.23 5.51 5.02
N LEU A 30 9.81 6.71 4.96
CA LEU A 30 10.26 7.30 3.70
C LEU A 30 11.37 6.48 3.04
N GLU A 31 12.28 5.92 3.82
CA GLU A 31 13.30 4.97 3.33
C GLU A 31 12.68 3.67 2.81
N LEU A 32 11.64 3.16 3.48
CA LEU A 32 10.84 2.03 2.99
C LEU A 32 10.24 2.36 1.61
N LEU A 33 9.62 3.53 1.45
CA LEU A 33 9.05 3.95 0.16
C LEU A 33 10.12 4.04 -0.94
N ALA A 34 11.27 4.63 -0.63
CA ALA A 34 12.36 4.82 -1.59
C ALA A 34 12.97 3.51 -2.11
N ARG A 35 12.83 2.39 -1.38
CA ARG A 35 13.35 1.08 -1.77
C ARG A 35 12.33 0.15 -2.43
N LEU A 36 11.08 0.58 -2.59
CA LEU A 36 10.05 -0.27 -3.20
C LEU A 36 10.40 -0.55 -4.66
N ALA A 37 10.28 -1.81 -5.07
CA ALA A 37 10.40 -2.20 -6.46
C ALA A 37 9.10 -1.87 -7.23
N PRO A 38 9.16 -1.65 -8.55
CA PRO A 38 7.97 -1.52 -9.38
C PRO A 38 7.07 -2.76 -9.24
N GLY A 39 5.79 -2.56 -8.92
CA GLY A 39 4.83 -3.64 -8.71
C GLY A 39 3.68 -3.26 -7.77
N ILE A 40 2.90 -4.25 -7.36
CA ILE A 40 1.80 -4.12 -6.41
C ILE A 40 2.34 -4.44 -5.01
N THR A 41 2.64 -3.39 -4.26
CA THR A 41 3.04 -3.50 -2.84
C THR A 41 1.84 -3.23 -1.94
N GLN A 42 1.62 -4.10 -0.95
CA GLN A 42 0.76 -3.78 0.19
C GLN A 42 1.64 -3.38 1.39
N ILE A 43 1.35 -2.25 2.02
CA ILE A 43 1.97 -1.86 3.29
C ILE A 43 0.92 -1.92 4.39
N GLN A 44 1.15 -2.74 5.42
CA GLN A 44 0.25 -2.86 6.56
C GLN A 44 0.54 -1.79 7.61
N PHE A 45 -0.52 -1.08 8.00
CA PHE A 45 -0.57 -0.17 9.14
C PHE A 45 -1.52 -0.73 10.21
N GLU A 46 -1.24 -0.41 11.47
CA GLU A 46 -2.07 -0.65 12.65
C GLU A 46 -2.39 0.70 13.36
N PRO A 47 -3.00 1.67 12.67
CA PRO A 47 -3.18 3.00 13.22
C PRO A 47 -4.23 2.98 14.35
N ALA A 48 -3.96 3.70 15.44
CA ALA A 48 -4.89 3.83 16.56
C ALA A 48 -4.89 5.24 17.13
N VAL A 49 -6.01 5.63 17.73
CA VAL A 49 -6.13 6.88 18.51
C VAL A 49 -5.61 6.62 19.93
N GLU A 50 -4.78 7.53 20.44
CA GLU A 50 -4.24 7.41 21.79
C GLU A 50 -5.38 7.39 22.83
N SER A 51 -5.34 6.41 23.73
CA SER A 51 -6.25 6.32 24.86
C SER A 51 -5.65 5.50 25.99
N ASP A 52 -6.12 5.70 27.22
CA ASP A 52 -5.72 4.88 28.36
C ASP A 52 -6.08 3.40 28.19
N ALA A 53 -7.18 3.12 27.48
CA ALA A 53 -7.56 1.76 27.14
C ALA A 53 -6.53 1.10 26.21
N LEU A 54 -6.06 1.82 25.18
CA LEU A 54 -5.03 1.34 24.26
C LEU A 54 -3.71 1.07 25.00
N LYS A 55 -3.29 1.99 25.89
CA LYS A 55 -2.08 1.84 26.72
C LYS A 55 -2.11 0.62 27.63
N ARG A 56 -3.31 0.20 28.05
CA ARG A 56 -3.50 -1.04 28.84
C ARG A 56 -3.64 -2.29 27.99
N LEU A 57 -4.04 -2.16 26.72
CA LEU A 57 -4.30 -3.29 25.83
C LEU A 57 -3.00 -3.85 25.22
N THR A 58 -2.05 -2.99 24.89
CA THR A 58 -0.82 -3.40 24.21
C THR A 58 0.35 -2.49 24.55
N ASP A 59 1.53 -3.08 24.71
CA ASP A 59 2.80 -2.37 24.96
C ASP A 59 3.25 -1.56 23.74
N ASP A 60 2.77 -1.89 22.55
CA ASP A 60 3.10 -1.19 21.31
C ASP A 60 2.13 -0.05 20.95
N TRP A 61 1.29 0.38 21.89
CA TRP A 61 0.30 1.44 21.68
C TRP A 61 0.90 2.69 21.02
N GLN A 62 2.13 3.05 21.40
CA GLN A 62 2.82 4.23 20.89
C GLN A 62 3.14 4.09 19.39
N GLN A 63 3.47 2.89 18.91
CA GLN A 63 3.69 2.64 17.48
C GLN A 63 2.41 2.88 16.68
N ARG A 64 1.28 2.41 17.20
CA ARG A 64 -0.05 2.53 16.56
C ARG A 64 -0.51 3.99 16.48
N VAL A 65 -0.25 4.76 17.54
CA VAL A 65 -0.50 6.21 17.55
C VAL A 65 0.37 6.91 16.51
N TRP A 66 1.66 6.56 16.46
CA TRP A 66 2.54 7.13 15.44
C TRP A 66 2.18 6.71 14.03
N GLU A 67 1.59 5.54 13.80
CA GLU A 67 1.08 5.14 12.48
C GLU A 67 -0.12 5.95 12.04
N ALA A 68 -1.02 6.29 12.97
CA ALA A 68 -2.10 7.25 12.70
C ALA A 68 -1.52 8.64 12.38
N GLN A 69 -0.52 9.09 13.13
CA GLN A 69 0.18 10.36 12.88
C GLN A 69 0.88 10.37 11.52
N LEU A 70 1.53 9.27 11.15
CA LEU A 70 2.27 9.10 9.90
C LEU A 70 1.36 9.20 8.67
N LEU A 71 0.13 8.65 8.75
CA LEU A 71 -0.89 8.79 7.70
C LEU A 71 -1.43 10.23 7.56
N ALA A 72 -1.30 11.05 8.61
CA ALA A 72 -1.71 12.45 8.62
C ALA A 72 -0.56 13.42 8.31
N ASP A 73 0.70 12.96 8.33
CA ASP A 73 1.89 13.79 8.12
C ASP A 73 1.94 14.33 6.68
N ALA A 74 2.12 15.63 6.54
CA ALA A 74 2.16 16.29 5.23
C ALA A 74 3.28 15.76 4.34
N VAL A 75 4.48 15.51 4.90
CA VAL A 75 5.64 15.01 4.16
C VAL A 75 5.35 13.61 3.62
N VAL A 76 4.69 12.77 4.42
CA VAL A 76 4.33 11.40 4.02
C VAL A 76 3.21 11.42 2.98
N ARG A 77 2.21 12.28 3.14
CA ARG A 77 1.14 12.45 2.17
C ARG A 77 1.67 12.92 0.82
N GLU A 78 2.57 13.89 0.82
CA GLU A 78 3.25 14.35 -0.39
C GLU A 78 4.08 13.24 -1.03
N ALA A 79 4.84 12.47 -0.24
CA ALA A 79 5.63 11.36 -0.75
C ALA A 79 4.80 10.23 -1.39
N LEU A 80 3.54 10.05 -0.95
CA LEU A 80 2.62 9.06 -1.52
C LEU A 80 1.77 9.60 -2.68
N GLN A 81 1.84 10.90 -2.97
CA GLN A 81 1.07 11.56 -4.02
C GLN A 81 1.88 11.70 -5.30
N GLY A 82 1.39 11.09 -6.39
CA GLY A 82 1.99 11.19 -7.71
C GLY A 82 3.15 10.24 -7.94
N GLU A 83 3.83 10.40 -9.07
CA GLU A 83 4.92 9.50 -9.49
C GLU A 83 6.05 9.44 -8.44
N PRO A 84 6.57 8.23 -8.12
CA PRO A 84 6.35 6.95 -8.81
C PRO A 84 5.16 6.12 -8.27
N PHE A 85 4.35 6.66 -7.37
CA PHE A 85 3.32 5.88 -6.67
C PHE A 85 1.91 6.12 -7.21
N MET A 86 1.16 5.03 -7.32
CA MET A 86 -0.28 5.06 -7.53
C MET A 86 -0.96 4.38 -6.35
N LEU A 87 -1.42 5.17 -5.38
CA LEU A 87 -2.30 4.65 -4.33
C LEU A 87 -3.56 4.07 -4.97
N THR A 88 -3.93 2.87 -4.52
CA THR A 88 -5.09 2.15 -5.06
C THR A 88 -5.80 1.39 -3.96
N SER A 89 -7.10 1.19 -4.16
CA SER A 89 -7.89 0.21 -3.42
C SER A 89 -7.95 -1.13 -4.16
N TRP A 90 -8.35 -2.19 -3.45
CA TRP A 90 -8.66 -3.49 -4.06
C TRP A 90 -9.71 -3.40 -5.16
N LYS A 91 -10.73 -2.54 -4.97
CA LYS A 91 -11.79 -2.30 -5.96
C LYS A 91 -11.24 -1.67 -7.24
N GLU A 92 -10.38 -0.67 -7.12
CA GLU A 92 -9.72 -0.03 -8.27
C GLU A 92 -8.80 -0.99 -9.00
N MET A 93 -8.03 -1.79 -8.25
CA MET A 93 -7.15 -2.79 -8.84
C MET A 93 -7.94 -3.83 -9.65
N MET A 94 -9.05 -4.34 -9.10
CA MET A 94 -9.93 -5.26 -9.82
C MET A 94 -10.56 -4.62 -11.06
N ARG A 95 -11.06 -3.38 -10.96
CA ARG A 95 -11.57 -2.65 -12.15
C ARG A 95 -10.53 -2.51 -13.24
N ARG A 96 -9.27 -2.23 -12.90
CA ARG A 96 -8.16 -2.17 -13.88
C ARG A 96 -7.84 -3.55 -14.46
N PHE A 97 -7.87 -4.59 -13.63
CA PHE A 97 -7.65 -5.96 -14.07
C PHE A 97 -8.72 -6.44 -15.05
N GLU A 98 -10.00 -6.20 -14.73
CA GLU A 98 -11.15 -6.54 -15.58
C GLU A 98 -11.21 -5.69 -16.85
N GLY A 99 -10.92 -4.38 -16.74
CA GLY A 99 -10.89 -3.45 -17.88
C GLY A 99 -9.82 -3.78 -18.93
N ARG A 100 -8.73 -4.44 -18.55
CA ARG A 100 -7.76 -5.01 -19.50
C ARG A 100 -8.35 -6.16 -20.32
N GLY A 101 -9.30 -6.91 -19.77
CA GLY A 101 -9.97 -8.03 -20.45
C GLY A 101 -10.88 -7.59 -21.60
N THR A 102 -11.29 -6.32 -21.66
CA THR A 102 -12.10 -5.77 -22.76
C THR A 102 -11.30 -5.26 -23.95
N GLU A 103 -10.03 -4.87 -23.77
CA GLU A 103 -9.19 -4.37 -24.88
C GLU A 103 -8.56 -5.53 -25.69
N GLU A 104 -8.17 -6.63 -25.04
CA GLU A 104 -7.60 -7.80 -25.73
C GLU A 104 -8.61 -8.59 -26.59
N GLN A 105 -9.93 -8.39 -26.39
CA GLN A 105 -10.96 -9.01 -27.24
C GLN A 105 -11.31 -8.18 -28.49
N GLY A 106 -10.71 -7.00 -28.66
CA GLY A 106 -10.99 -6.09 -29.79
C GLY A 106 -10.19 -6.37 -31.07
N THR A 107 -9.16 -7.23 -31.06
CA THR A 107 -8.24 -7.40 -32.20
C THR A 107 -8.47 -8.67 -33.03
N ALA A 108 -9.51 -9.47 -32.73
CA ALA A 108 -9.80 -10.71 -33.45
C ALA A 108 -11.05 -10.60 -34.36
N ARG A 109 -11.09 -9.62 -35.27
CA ARG A 109 -12.03 -9.66 -36.42
C ARG A 109 -11.47 -8.84 -37.59
N GLY A 110 -10.46 -9.39 -38.24
CA GLY A 110 -10.02 -8.99 -39.57
C GLY A 110 -9.83 -10.24 -40.44
N THR A 111 -10.34 -10.18 -41.67
CA THR A 111 -10.19 -11.13 -42.79
C THR A 111 -11.06 -12.39 -42.77
N LYS A 112 -12.12 -12.36 -43.58
CA LYS A 112 -12.30 -13.29 -44.69
C LYS A 112 -12.82 -12.52 -45.89
N GLU A 113 -12.00 -12.49 -46.94
CA GLU A 113 -12.38 -12.21 -48.33
C GLU A 113 -13.30 -13.31 -48.88
#